data_AF-A0A351QV52-F1
#
_entry.id   AF-A0A351QV52-F1
#
_cell.length_a   1.000
_cell.length_b   1.000
_cell.length_c   1.000
_cell.angle_alpha   90.00
_cell.angle_beta   90.00
_cell.angle_gamma   90.00
#
_symmetry.space_group_name_H-M   'P 1'
#
loop_
_entity.id
_entity.type
_entity.pdbx_description
1 polymer ?
#
loop_
_entity_poly.entity_id
_entity_poly.type
_entity_poly.pdbx_seq_one_letter_code
_entity_poly.pdbx_strand_id
1 'polypeptide(L)'
;MNMVMNGEEFSLDNFFKMGSELAKIKNIKLMKFQDFVNYPKKGLPKGFYWGIQYESKITDKTWKMDLWIVDKESFEFNKNYISKVIKNLNEENRSLILNVKNSIINEEGRTPFTSGYYIYEAILFKGLKDKERIFNYLKEKGIKI
;
A
#
# COMPACT_ATOMS: atom_id res chain seq x y z
N MET A 1 5.79 -2.32 -2.05
CA MET A 1 5.25 -3.63 -1.62
C MET A 1 4.89 -3.47 -0.16
N ASN A 2 3.66 -3.81 0.22
CA ASN A 2 3.17 -3.65 1.58
C ASN A 2 3.11 -5.04 2.22
N MET A 3 3.79 -5.21 3.35
CA MET A 3 3.74 -6.44 4.14
C MET A 3 3.00 -6.13 5.44
N VAL A 4 1.98 -6.92 5.76
CA VAL A 4 1.14 -6.77 6.95
C VAL A 4 1.24 -8.06 7.76
N MET A 5 1.54 -7.96 9.06
CA MET A 5 1.67 -9.12 9.95
C MET A 5 0.70 -9.04 11.12
N ASN A 6 0.22 -10.20 11.58
CA ASN A 6 -0.60 -10.34 12.77
C ASN A 6 0.26 -10.17 14.04
N GLY A 7 -0.08 -9.23 14.91
CA GLY A 7 0.43 -9.16 16.27
C GLY A 7 -0.70 -9.42 17.27
N GLU A 8 -0.68 -10.56 17.97
CA GLU A 8 -1.68 -10.89 18.99
C GLU A 8 -1.59 -9.92 20.20
N GLU A 9 -0.38 -9.45 20.48
CA GLU A 9 -0.09 -8.24 21.26
C GLU A 9 0.96 -7.44 20.49
N PHE A 10 0.77 -6.12 20.39
CA PHE A 10 1.76 -5.23 19.78
C PHE A 10 3.03 -5.17 20.65
N SER A 11 3.91 -6.16 20.52
CA SER A 11 5.21 -6.15 21.17
C SER A 11 6.16 -5.25 20.39
N LEU A 12 6.41 -4.06 20.94
CA LEU A 12 7.38 -3.11 20.39
C LEU A 12 8.77 -3.75 20.30
N ASP A 13 9.16 -4.50 21.33
CA ASP A 13 10.44 -5.19 21.38
C ASP A 13 10.58 -6.22 20.26
N ASN A 14 9.56 -7.03 19.99
CA ASN A 14 9.59 -7.98 18.87
C ASN A 14 9.63 -7.27 17.52
N PHE A 15 8.90 -6.15 17.37
CA PHE A 15 8.93 -5.36 16.13
C PHE A 15 10.29 -4.70 15.89
N PHE A 16 10.95 -4.23 16.94
CA PHE A 16 12.30 -3.68 16.87
C PHE A 16 13.36 -4.76 16.68
N LYS A 17 13.18 -5.95 17.25
CA LYS A 17 14.04 -7.11 16.99
C LYS A 17 14.04 -7.47 15.51
N MET A 18 12.86 -7.55 14.89
CA MET A 18 12.75 -7.73 13.45
C MET A 18 13.35 -6.54 12.69
N GLY A 19 13.09 -5.30 13.13
CA GLY A 19 13.68 -4.10 12.53
C GLY A 19 15.22 -4.13 12.53
N SER A 20 15.84 -4.66 13.60
CA SER A 20 17.28 -4.86 13.71
C SER A 20 17.80 -5.85 12.69
N GLU A 21 17.12 -6.98 12.51
CA GLU A 21 17.49 -7.96 11.47
C GLU A 21 17.35 -7.38 10.07
N LEU A 22 16.29 -6.61 9.80
CA LEU A 22 16.10 -5.91 8.53
C LEU A 22 17.21 -4.88 8.27
N ALA A 23 17.61 -4.12 9.30
CA ALA A 23 18.66 -3.10 9.17
C ALA A 23 20.04 -3.69 8.82
N LYS A 24 20.28 -4.98 9.10
CA LYS A 24 21.51 -5.70 8.73
C LYS A 24 21.53 -6.15 7.27
N ILE A 25 20.39 -6.12 6.57
CA ILE A 25 20.31 -6.54 5.16
C ILE A 25 21.09 -5.56 4.30
N LYS A 26 21.98 -6.10 3.47
CA LYS A 26 22.80 -5.31 2.54
C LYS A 26 21.91 -4.47 1.61
N ASN A 27 22.33 -3.24 1.34
CA ASN A 27 21.63 -2.24 0.52
C ASN A 27 20.35 -1.65 1.15
N ILE A 28 19.99 -1.99 2.39
CA ILE A 28 19.05 -1.15 3.14
C ILE A 28 19.74 0.17 3.45
N LYS A 29 19.18 1.27 2.95
CA LYS A 29 19.75 2.62 3.05
C LYS A 29 19.15 3.41 4.21
N LEU A 30 17.85 3.26 4.44
CA LEU A 30 17.10 4.01 5.44
C LEU A 30 15.92 3.21 5.96
N MET A 31 15.66 3.32 7.26
CA MET A 31 14.45 2.80 7.90
C MET A 31 13.82 3.91 8.75
N LYS A 32 12.51 4.11 8.61
CA LYS A 32 11.73 5.10 9.36
C LYS A 32 10.66 4.40 10.19
N PHE A 33 10.78 4.48 11.51
CA PHE A 33 9.77 4.01 12.45
C PHE A 33 8.61 4.98 12.56
N GLN A 34 7.38 4.47 12.67
CA GLN A 34 6.23 5.24 13.19
C GLN A 34 5.39 4.35 14.11
N ASP A 35 5.01 4.93 15.25
CA ASP A 35 4.15 4.31 16.24
C ASP A 35 2.71 4.84 16.09
N PHE A 36 1.87 4.09 15.39
CA PHE A 36 0.46 4.39 15.24
C PHE A 36 -0.41 3.78 16.35
N VAL A 37 0.18 3.11 17.34
CA VAL A 37 -0.52 2.68 18.57
C VAL A 37 -0.70 3.88 19.48
N ASN A 38 0.39 4.60 19.76
CA ASN A 38 0.40 5.76 20.65
C ASN A 38 0.10 7.07 19.92
N TYR A 39 0.42 7.16 18.61
CA TYR A 39 0.18 8.35 17.79
C TYR A 39 -0.70 8.02 16.57
N PRO A 40 -2.01 7.76 16.79
CA PRO A 40 -2.90 7.35 15.71
C PRO A 40 -3.06 8.46 14.67
N LYS A 41 -3.16 8.06 13.40
CA LYS A 41 -3.41 8.95 12.28
C LYS A 41 -4.68 8.55 11.55
N LYS A 42 -5.60 9.51 11.37
CA LYS A 42 -6.88 9.27 10.70
C LYS A 42 -6.67 8.62 9.32
N GLY A 43 -7.37 7.51 9.09
CA GLY A 43 -7.33 6.76 7.83
C GLY A 43 -6.15 5.78 7.69
N LEU A 44 -5.33 5.61 8.73
CA LEU A 44 -4.30 4.57 8.78
C LEU A 44 -4.64 3.53 9.87
N PRO A 45 -4.21 2.26 9.70
CA PRO A 45 -4.44 1.25 10.71
C PRO A 45 -3.68 1.58 12.00
N LYS A 46 -4.16 1.02 13.12
CA LYS A 46 -3.42 1.03 14.38
C LYS A 46 -2.29 0.01 14.31
N GLY A 47 -1.11 0.37 14.82
CA GLY A 47 0.02 -0.56 14.91
C GLY A 47 1.38 0.10 14.74
N PHE A 48 2.38 -0.69 14.36
CA PHE A 48 3.74 -0.21 14.18
C PHE A 48 4.16 -0.30 12.71
N TYR A 49 4.93 0.69 12.27
CA TYR A 49 5.32 0.83 10.87
C TYR A 49 6.83 1.03 10.69
N TRP A 50 7.38 0.33 9.71
CA TRP A 50 8.69 0.60 9.13
C TRP A 50 8.53 1.02 7.66
N GLY A 51 8.94 2.25 7.37
CA GLY A 51 9.17 2.73 6.00
C GLY A 51 10.63 2.50 5.63
N ILE A 52 10.87 1.63 4.65
CA ILE A 52 12.19 1.09 4.34
C ILE A 52 12.61 1.57 2.94
N GLN A 53 13.84 2.07 2.81
CA GLN A 53 14.47 2.35 1.52
C GLN A 53 15.57 1.33 1.25
N TYR A 54 15.48 0.68 0.09
CA TYR A 54 16.39 -0.35 -0.37
C TYR A 54 17.01 0.04 -1.71
N GLU A 55 18.33 0.00 -1.83
CA GLU A 55 19.01 0.23 -3.10
C GLU A 55 19.08 -1.08 -3.91
N SER A 56 18.32 -1.12 -5.00
CA SER A 56 18.31 -2.28 -5.88
C SER A 56 19.46 -2.20 -6.88
N LYS A 57 20.40 -3.13 -6.75
CA LYS A 57 21.51 -3.33 -7.70
C LYS A 57 21.10 -3.79 -9.10
N ILE A 58 19.86 -4.26 -9.25
CA ILE A 58 19.34 -4.72 -10.54
C ILE A 58 18.85 -3.52 -11.37
N THR A 59 18.30 -2.52 -10.69
CA THR A 59 17.63 -1.39 -11.36
C THR A 59 18.34 -0.06 -11.17
N ASP A 60 19.42 -0.02 -10.38
CA ASP A 60 20.11 1.20 -9.92
C ASP A 60 19.16 2.27 -9.36
N LYS A 61 18.07 1.82 -8.73
CA LYS A 61 17.01 2.66 -8.18
C LYS A 61 16.80 2.33 -6.70
N THR A 62 16.43 3.36 -5.95
CA THR A 62 15.97 3.20 -4.57
C THR A 62 14.50 2.78 -4.56
N TRP A 63 14.25 1.59 -4.03
CA TRP A 63 12.92 1.06 -3.78
C TRP A 63 12.44 1.48 -2.40
N LYS A 64 11.14 1.73 -2.29
CA LYS A 64 10.46 1.92 -1.01
C LYS A 64 9.65 0.67 -0.68
N MET A 65 9.78 0.20 0.54
CA MET A 65 9.03 -0.91 1.10
C MET A 65 8.33 -0.45 2.38
N ASP A 66 7.09 -0.86 2.53
CA ASP A 66 6.25 -0.50 3.67
C ASP A 66 5.96 -1.78 4.45
N LEU A 67 6.29 -1.78 5.74
CA LEU A 67 6.04 -2.90 6.64
C LEU A 67 5.19 -2.44 7.81
N TRP A 68 4.08 -3.11 8.03
CA TRP A 68 3.13 -2.83 9.09
C TRP A 68 2.90 -4.07 9.95
N ILE A 69 2.96 -3.91 11.27
CA ILE A 69 2.24 -4.80 12.19
C ILE A 69 0.91 -4.13 12.50
N VAL A 70 -0.17 -4.91 12.42
CA VAL A 70 -1.54 -4.48 12.74
C VAL A 70 -2.20 -5.51 13.65
N ASP A 71 -3.33 -5.14 14.24
CA ASP A 71 -4.14 -6.07 15.02
C ASP A 71 -4.74 -7.19 14.14
N LYS A 72 -5.18 -8.26 14.77
CA LYS A 72 -5.74 -9.44 14.10
C LYS A 72 -6.91 -9.10 13.18
N GLU A 73 -7.79 -8.19 13.59
CA GLU A 73 -8.95 -7.78 12.80
C GLU A 73 -8.50 -7.07 11.51
N SER A 74 -7.59 -6.11 11.62
CA SER A 74 -6.99 -5.40 10.49
C SER A 74 -6.19 -6.34 9.59
N PHE A 75 -5.51 -7.34 10.16
CA PHE A 75 -4.79 -8.35 9.39
C PHE A 75 -5.74 -9.21 8.56
N GLU A 76 -6.79 -9.76 9.18
CA GLU A 76 -7.78 -10.58 8.49
C GLU A 76 -8.57 -9.77 7.45
N PHE A 77 -8.91 -8.51 7.74
CA PHE A 77 -9.50 -7.61 6.76
C PHE A 77 -8.60 -7.43 5.53
N ASN A 78 -7.32 -7.09 5.74
CA ASN A 78 -6.35 -6.90 4.66
C ASN A 78 -6.11 -8.18 3.86
N LYS A 79 -5.99 -9.32 4.54
CA LYS A 79 -5.83 -10.64 3.92
C LYS A 79 -7.02 -10.95 3.01
N ASN A 80 -8.25 -10.78 3.51
CA ASN A 80 -9.46 -11.00 2.73
C ASN A 80 -9.57 -10.03 1.55
N TYR A 81 -9.22 -8.76 1.74
CA TYR A 81 -9.18 -7.76 0.67
C TYR A 81 -8.19 -8.17 -0.43
N ILE A 82 -6.95 -8.54 -0.07
CA ILE A 82 -5.92 -8.98 -1.02
C ILE A 82 -6.38 -10.24 -1.78
N SER A 83 -6.96 -11.22 -1.08
CA SER A 83 -7.50 -12.41 -1.72
C SER A 83 -8.59 -12.07 -2.75
N LYS A 84 -9.48 -11.11 -2.44
CA LYS A 84 -10.48 -10.62 -3.39
C LYS A 84 -9.85 -9.90 -4.58
N VAL A 85 -8.82 -9.08 -4.36
CA VAL A 85 -8.08 -8.42 -5.45
C VAL A 85 -7.47 -9.47 -6.37
N ILE A 86 -6.72 -10.43 -5.83
CA ILE A 86 -6.05 -11.49 -6.60
C ILE A 86 -7.08 -12.28 -7.44
N LYS A 87 -8.21 -12.65 -6.84
CA LYS A 87 -9.28 -13.38 -7.52
C LYS A 87 -9.87 -12.63 -8.73
N ASN A 88 -9.93 -11.30 -8.67
CA ASN A 88 -10.56 -10.47 -9.71
C ASN A 88 -9.56 -9.83 -10.68
N LEU A 89 -8.25 -9.96 -10.43
CA LEU A 89 -7.20 -9.35 -11.24
C LEU A 89 -6.83 -10.23 -12.43
N ASN A 90 -7.65 -10.19 -13.48
CA ASN A 90 -7.34 -10.76 -14.80
C ASN A 90 -6.60 -9.74 -15.70
N GLU A 91 -6.15 -10.16 -16.88
CA GLU A 91 -5.39 -9.30 -17.81
C GLU A 91 -6.18 -8.06 -18.28
N GLU A 92 -7.48 -8.20 -18.52
CA GLU A 92 -8.33 -7.08 -18.93
C GLU A 92 -8.40 -6.00 -17.83
N ASN A 93 -8.71 -6.42 -16.60
CA ASN A 93 -8.78 -5.54 -15.45
C ASN A 93 -7.40 -4.93 -15.12
N ARG A 94 -6.33 -5.73 -15.23
CA ARG A 94 -4.95 -5.26 -15.04
C ARG A 94 -4.60 -4.18 -16.05
N SER A 95 -4.89 -4.39 -17.33
CA SER A 95 -4.66 -3.43 -18.39
C SER A 95 -5.43 -2.12 -18.12
N LEU A 96 -6.71 -2.21 -17.78
CA LEU A 96 -7.52 -1.05 -17.46
C LEU A 96 -7.00 -0.27 -16.24
N ILE A 97 -6.64 -0.97 -15.15
CA ILE A 97 -6.04 -0.35 -13.95
C ILE A 97 -4.78 0.43 -14.32
N LEU A 98 -3.88 -0.15 -15.13
CA LEU A 98 -2.64 0.49 -15.54
C LEU A 98 -2.91 1.69 -16.44
N ASN A 99 -3.85 1.60 -17.38
CA ASN A 99 -4.23 2.70 -18.26
C ASN A 99 -4.80 3.88 -17.47
N VAL A 100 -5.70 3.62 -16.51
CA VAL A 100 -6.25 4.65 -15.63
C VAL A 100 -5.14 5.29 -14.79
N LYS A 101 -4.29 4.50 -14.16
CA LYS A 101 -3.15 5.01 -13.37
C LYS A 101 -2.25 5.92 -14.20
N ASN A 102 -1.84 5.46 -15.39
CA ASN A 102 -0.96 6.22 -16.27
C ASN A 102 -1.58 7.56 -16.69
N SER A 103 -2.90 7.61 -16.85
CA SER A 103 -3.59 8.84 -17.26
C SER A 103 -3.74 9.90 -16.17
N ILE A 104 -3.40 9.58 -14.91
CA ILE A 104 -3.50 10.52 -13.77
C ILE A 104 -2.15 10.71 -13.07
N ILE A 105 -1.05 10.29 -13.70
CA ILE A 105 0.29 10.55 -13.19
C ILE A 105 0.58 12.05 -13.28
N ASN A 106 1.05 12.63 -12.18
CA ASN A 106 1.52 14.02 -12.13
C ASN A 106 2.96 14.14 -12.69
N GLU A 107 3.47 15.38 -12.75
CA GLU A 107 4.82 15.70 -13.24
C GLU A 107 5.94 15.00 -12.46
N GLU A 108 5.69 14.63 -11.19
CA GLU A 108 6.63 13.87 -10.35
C GLU A 108 6.59 12.35 -10.61
N GLY A 109 5.81 11.89 -11.58
CA GLY A 109 5.65 10.47 -11.88
C GLY A 109 4.77 9.73 -10.87
N ARG A 110 3.88 10.43 -10.16
CA ARG A 110 3.03 9.87 -9.10
C ARG A 110 1.55 10.08 -9.39
N THR A 111 0.74 9.06 -9.14
CA THR A 111 -0.71 9.21 -9.05
C THR A 111 -1.09 9.95 -7.76
N PRO A 112 -2.23 10.67 -7.70
CA PRO A 112 -2.71 11.32 -6.49
C PRO A 112 -2.76 10.39 -5.28
N PHE A 113 -2.53 10.93 -4.08
CA PHE A 113 -2.55 10.16 -2.84
C PHE A 113 -3.87 9.38 -2.70
N THR A 114 -3.81 8.12 -2.27
CA THR A 114 -4.94 7.16 -2.14
C THR A 114 -5.69 6.77 -3.42
N SER A 115 -5.43 7.39 -4.58
CA SER A 115 -6.12 7.09 -5.84
C SER A 115 -6.04 5.60 -6.22
N GLY A 116 -4.88 4.96 -5.99
CA GLY A 116 -4.69 3.55 -6.29
C GLY A 116 -5.70 2.61 -5.63
N TYR A 117 -6.11 2.89 -4.39
CA TYR A 117 -7.14 2.10 -3.71
C TYR A 117 -8.48 2.20 -4.44
N TYR A 118 -8.92 3.42 -4.72
CA TYR A 118 -10.21 3.66 -5.38
C TYR A 118 -10.23 3.21 -6.84
N ILE A 119 -9.10 3.22 -7.55
CA ILE A 119 -9.00 2.63 -8.89
C ILE A 119 -9.26 1.12 -8.84
N TYR A 120 -8.66 0.41 -7.90
CA TYR A 120 -8.88 -1.03 -7.75
C TYR A 120 -10.32 -1.31 -7.34
N GLU A 121 -10.88 -0.53 -6.41
CA GLU A 121 -12.26 -0.69 -5.99
C GLU A 121 -13.26 -0.46 -7.14
N ALA A 122 -13.08 0.62 -7.91
CA ALA A 122 -13.89 0.96 -9.08
C ALA A 122 -13.93 -0.18 -10.11
N ILE A 123 -12.75 -0.70 -10.46
CA ILE A 123 -12.63 -1.67 -11.56
C ILE A 123 -12.97 -3.08 -11.08
N LEU A 124 -12.36 -3.53 -9.97
CA LEU A 124 -12.45 -4.93 -9.54
C LEU A 124 -13.72 -5.25 -8.78
N PHE A 125 -14.30 -4.29 -8.05
CA PHE A 125 -15.44 -4.56 -7.16
C PHE A 125 -16.72 -3.87 -7.60
N LYS A 126 -16.63 -2.69 -8.23
CA LYS A 126 -17.78 -2.00 -8.83
C LYS A 126 -17.97 -2.34 -10.32
N GLY A 127 -17.02 -3.04 -10.93
CA GLY A 127 -17.10 -3.48 -12.33
C GLY A 127 -17.08 -2.33 -13.34
N LEU A 128 -16.57 -1.15 -12.96
CA LEU A 128 -16.50 0.00 -13.85
C LEU A 128 -15.44 -0.26 -14.94
N LYS A 129 -15.86 -0.14 -16.20
CA LYS A 129 -15.01 -0.34 -17.38
C LYS A 129 -14.72 0.96 -18.15
N ASP A 130 -15.63 1.91 -18.04
CA ASP A 130 -15.53 3.20 -18.72
C ASP A 130 -14.66 4.19 -17.92
N LYS A 131 -13.76 4.88 -18.63
CA LYS A 131 -12.79 5.79 -18.02
C LYS A 131 -13.45 7.01 -17.37
N GLU A 132 -14.49 7.57 -18.00
CA GLU A 132 -15.20 8.73 -17.47
C GLU A 132 -15.91 8.39 -16.17
N ARG A 133 -16.61 7.25 -16.13
CA ARG A 133 -17.24 6.73 -14.91
C ARG A 133 -16.24 6.47 -13.79
N ILE A 134 -15.07 5.91 -14.12
CA ILE A 134 -14.00 5.71 -13.13
C ILE A 134 -13.51 7.06 -12.60
N PHE A 135 -13.31 8.06 -13.46
CA PHE A 135 -12.86 9.39 -13.03
C PHE A 135 -13.89 10.11 -12.16
N ASN A 136 -15.18 10.00 -12.49
CA ASN A 136 -16.25 10.54 -11.66
C ASN A 136 -16.25 9.87 -10.28
N TYR A 137 -16.10 8.54 -10.23
CA TYR A 137 -15.94 7.83 -8.97
C TYR A 137 -14.74 8.31 -8.14
N LEU A 138 -13.58 8.55 -8.77
CA LEU A 138 -12.41 9.08 -8.07
C LEU A 138 -12.68 10.48 -7.49
N LYS A 139 -13.32 11.37 -8.25
CA LYS A 139 -13.69 12.72 -7.79
C LYS A 139 -14.67 12.68 -6.62
N GLU A 140 -15.68 11.81 -6.67
CA GLU A 140 -16.62 11.57 -5.56
C GLU A 140 -15.91 11.11 -4.28
N LYS A 141 -14.79 10.39 -4.41
CA LYS A 141 -13.93 9.98 -3.29
C LYS A 141 -12.92 11.03 -2.87
N GLY A 142 -13.02 12.24 -3.40
CA GLY A 142 -12.16 13.38 -3.06
C GLY A 142 -10.78 13.34 -3.70
N ILE A 143 -10.57 12.49 -4.71
CA ILE A 143 -9.32 12.45 -5.46
C ILE A 143 -9.31 13.60 -6.48
N LYS A 144 -8.26 14.43 -6.41
CA LYS A 144 -8.00 15.50 -7.37
C LYS A 144 -7.19 14.92 -8.54
N ILE A 145 -7.82 14.87 -9.71
CA ILE A 145 -7.28 14.38 -10.99
C ILE A 145 -7.39 15.46 -12.05
#